data_AF-A0A3E0WT96-F1
#
_entry.id   AF-A0A3E0WT96-F1
#
_cell.length_a   1.000
_cell.length_b   1.000
_cell.length_c   1.000
_cell.angle_alpha   90.00
_cell.angle_beta   90.00
_cell.angle_gamma   90.00
#
_symmetry.space_group_name_H-M   'P 1'
#
loop_
_entity.id
_entity.type
_entity.pdbx_description
1 polymer ?
#
loop_
_entity_poly.entity_id
_entity_poly.type
_entity_poly.pdbx_seq_one_letter_code
_entity_poly.pdbx_strand_id
1 'polypeptide(L)'
;MNPYNLMIRLGRKIENPSFNPRDYPEEILELIELISLLMEGEKVSDFFTLFPPVKNYEDDGTWDYHSTLKEIENIGTHFTRDSFIELLMTHCYENDYVGNLGLAFMVCTSELYKRKTGKSAMEEFFNQNGMHVYEERNGEILPKLYAVK
;
A
#
# COMPACT_ATOMS: atom_id res chain seq x y z
N MET A 1 -22.98 1.12 4.09
CA MET A 1 -21.90 1.94 4.65
C MET A 1 -21.14 2.53 3.48
N ASN A 2 -20.82 3.83 3.46
CA ASN A 2 -20.17 4.46 2.30
C ASN A 2 -18.64 4.19 2.37
N PRO A 3 -18.01 3.60 1.33
CA PRO A 3 -16.59 3.24 1.35
C PRO A 3 -15.67 4.46 1.48
N TYR A 4 -15.98 5.55 0.78
CA TYR A 4 -15.21 6.80 0.83
C TYR A 4 -15.15 7.38 2.26
N ASN A 5 -16.24 7.32 3.01
CA ASN A 5 -16.24 7.76 4.41
C ASN A 5 -15.35 6.90 5.31
N LEU A 6 -15.24 5.60 5.04
CA LEU A 6 -14.35 4.70 5.77
C LEU A 6 -12.90 4.97 5.42
N MET A 7 -12.61 5.15 4.13
CA MET A 7 -11.30 5.59 3.67
C MET A 7 -10.90 6.87 4.39
N ILE A 8 -11.76 7.90 4.35
CA ILE A 8 -11.55 9.20 5.00
C ILE A 8 -11.23 9.07 6.50
N ARG A 9 -11.93 8.17 7.20
CA ARG A 9 -11.70 7.93 8.64
C ARG A 9 -10.38 7.21 8.88
N LEU A 10 -10.08 6.17 8.09
CA LEU A 10 -8.87 5.38 8.22
C LEU A 10 -7.63 6.23 7.90
N GLY A 11 -7.62 6.96 6.79
CA GLY A 11 -6.44 7.77 6.45
C GLY A 11 -6.21 8.90 7.45
N ARG A 12 -7.26 9.51 8.03
CA ARG A 12 -7.09 10.47 9.15
C ARG A 12 -6.48 9.83 10.41
N LYS A 13 -6.82 8.57 10.68
CA LYS A 13 -6.22 7.80 11.79
C LYS A 13 -4.74 7.54 11.51
N ILE A 14 -4.39 7.19 10.27
CA ILE A 14 -3.01 6.94 9.82
C ILE A 14 -2.14 8.20 9.80
N GLU A 15 -2.69 9.35 9.39
CA GLU A 15 -1.98 10.63 9.36
C GLU A 15 -1.66 11.18 10.76
N ASN A 16 -2.29 10.63 11.82
CA ASN A 16 -2.01 11.06 13.19
C ASN A 16 -0.61 10.59 13.61
N PRO A 17 0.33 11.50 13.96
CA PRO A 17 1.69 11.13 14.33
C PRO A 17 1.80 10.22 15.56
N SER A 18 0.77 10.18 16.40
CA SER A 18 0.71 9.30 17.58
C SER A 18 0.18 7.90 17.26
N PHE A 19 -0.23 7.64 16.01
CA PHE A 19 -0.75 6.35 15.58
C PHE A 19 0.29 5.63 14.71
N ASN A 20 0.61 4.38 15.08
CA ASN A 20 1.49 3.53 14.29
C ASN A 20 0.69 2.34 13.75
N PRO A 21 0.54 2.20 12.41
CA PRO A 21 -0.18 1.09 11.80
C PRO A 21 0.30 -0.31 12.23
N ARG A 22 1.59 -0.45 12.58
CA ARG A 22 2.17 -1.74 13.02
C ARG A 22 1.61 -2.25 14.35
N ASP A 23 1.02 -1.37 15.15
CA ASP A 23 0.46 -1.74 16.45
C ASP A 23 -0.94 -2.36 16.31
N TYR A 24 -1.62 -2.13 15.18
CA TYR A 24 -3.00 -2.58 14.91
C TYR A 24 -3.17 -3.20 13.51
N PRO A 25 -2.31 -4.16 13.10
CA PRO A 25 -2.31 -4.62 11.71
C PRO A 25 -3.57 -5.42 11.34
N GLU A 26 -4.13 -6.21 12.27
CA GLU A 26 -5.38 -6.94 12.03
C GLU A 26 -6.56 -5.98 11.79
N GLU A 27 -6.75 -4.98 12.65
CA GLU A 27 -7.84 -3.98 12.53
C GLU A 27 -7.76 -3.21 11.21
N ILE A 28 -6.54 -2.82 10.81
CA ILE A 28 -6.33 -2.06 9.58
C ILE A 28 -6.64 -2.93 8.35
N LEU A 29 -6.15 -4.17 8.30
CA LEU A 29 -6.39 -5.04 7.16
C LEU A 29 -7.87 -5.40 7.05
N GLU A 30 -8.55 -5.73 8.14
CA GLU A 30 -10.00 -5.99 8.14
C GLU A 30 -10.79 -4.78 7.62
N LEU A 31 -10.38 -3.56 7.99
CA LEU A 31 -11.03 -2.36 7.51
C LEU A 31 -10.76 -2.10 6.02
N ILE A 32 -9.55 -2.37 5.53
CA ILE A 32 -9.21 -2.25 4.11
C ILE A 32 -9.93 -3.31 3.27
N GLU A 33 -10.05 -4.55 3.77
CA GLU A 33 -10.87 -5.60 3.15
C GLU A 33 -12.35 -5.21 3.08
N LEU A 34 -12.88 -4.59 4.14
CA LEU A 34 -14.25 -4.08 4.13
C LEU A 34 -14.42 -2.93 3.13
N ILE A 35 -13.43 -2.03 3.03
CA ILE A 35 -13.44 -0.96 2.02
C ILE A 35 -13.41 -1.58 0.63
N SER A 36 -12.53 -2.53 0.34
CA SER A 36 -12.43 -3.15 -0.98
C SER A 36 -13.71 -3.88 -1.39
N LEU A 37 -14.35 -4.56 -0.44
CA LEU A 37 -15.68 -5.16 -0.61
C LEU A 37 -16.74 -4.12 -0.95
N LEU A 38 -16.75 -2.98 -0.27
CA LEU A 38 -17.72 -1.90 -0.50
C LEU A 38 -17.42 -1.08 -1.75
N MET A 39 -16.18 -1.08 -2.23
CA MET A 39 -15.77 -0.45 -3.49
C MET A 39 -16.15 -1.30 -4.71
N GLU A 40 -16.40 -2.60 -4.54
CA GLU A 40 -16.81 -3.47 -5.65
C GLU A 40 -18.11 -2.96 -6.31
N GLY A 41 -18.03 -2.67 -7.60
CA GLY A 41 -19.13 -2.11 -8.38
C GLY A 41 -19.29 -0.59 -8.29
N GLU A 42 -18.46 0.11 -7.52
CA GLU A 42 -18.40 1.58 -7.55
C GLU A 42 -17.74 2.07 -8.83
N LYS A 43 -18.19 3.23 -9.33
CA LYS A 43 -17.62 3.82 -10.55
C LYS A 43 -16.23 4.37 -10.29
N VAL A 44 -15.31 4.01 -11.17
CA VAL A 44 -13.93 4.49 -11.14
C VAL A 44 -13.88 6.02 -11.28
N SER A 45 -14.73 6.60 -12.13
CA SER A 45 -14.84 8.06 -12.31
C SER A 45 -15.21 8.80 -11.03
N ASP A 46 -16.05 8.21 -10.18
CA ASP A 46 -16.54 8.86 -8.96
C ASP A 46 -15.44 8.89 -7.90
N PHE A 47 -14.67 7.80 -7.81
CA PHE A 47 -13.45 7.74 -7.00
C PHE A 47 -12.45 8.82 -7.41
N PHE A 48 -12.10 8.89 -8.69
CA PHE A 48 -11.11 9.86 -9.17
C PHE A 48 -11.62 11.32 -9.20
N THR A 49 -12.92 11.53 -9.01
CA THR A 49 -13.47 12.87 -8.73
C THR A 49 -13.18 13.31 -7.30
N LEU A 50 -13.27 12.39 -6.34
CA LEU A 50 -13.00 12.65 -4.92
C LEU A 50 -11.51 12.65 -4.59
N PHE A 51 -10.79 11.75 -5.24
CA PHE A 51 -9.35 11.59 -5.13
C PHE A 51 -8.78 11.79 -6.54
N PRO A 52 -8.56 13.05 -6.98
CA PRO A 52 -8.01 13.31 -8.30
C PRO A 52 -6.54 12.88 -8.37
N PRO A 53 -6.09 12.37 -9.53
CA PRO A 53 -4.69 12.11 -9.75
C PRO A 53 -3.88 13.41 -9.72
N VAL A 54 -2.67 13.36 -9.16
CA VAL A 54 -1.75 14.51 -9.19
C VAL A 54 -1.28 14.70 -10.63
N LYS A 55 -1.25 15.95 -11.07
CA LYS A 55 -0.77 16.31 -12.42
C LYS A 55 0.73 16.56 -12.37
N ASN A 56 1.50 15.48 -12.35
CA ASN A 56 2.93 15.57 -12.61
C ASN A 56 3.17 15.38 -14.12
N TYR A 57 3.94 16.28 -14.73
CA TYR A 57 4.28 16.24 -16.16
C TYR A 57 5.80 16.13 -16.36
N GLU A 58 6.56 16.02 -15.28
CA GLU A 58 8.01 15.86 -15.33
C GLU A 58 8.36 14.39 -15.60
N ASP A 59 9.31 14.16 -16.50
CA ASP A 59 9.84 12.82 -16.80
C ASP A 59 11.07 12.57 -15.92
N ASP A 60 10.83 12.41 -14.62
CA ASP A 60 11.84 12.16 -13.59
C ASP A 60 11.82 10.70 -13.08
N GLY A 61 11.06 9.84 -13.75
CA GLY A 61 10.84 8.45 -13.34
C GLY A 61 9.72 8.26 -12.31
N THR A 62 9.03 9.33 -11.90
CA THR A 62 7.75 9.25 -11.20
C THR A 62 6.59 9.03 -12.18
N TRP A 63 5.39 8.78 -11.64
CA TRP A 63 4.22 8.58 -12.48
C TRP A 63 3.75 9.92 -13.05
N ASP A 64 3.84 10.06 -14.37
CA ASP A 64 3.27 11.21 -15.05
C ASP A 64 1.74 11.09 -15.21
N TYR A 65 1.09 12.23 -15.47
CA TYR A 65 -0.35 12.31 -15.67
C TYR A 65 -0.86 11.32 -16.74
N HIS A 66 -0.09 11.07 -17.79
CA HIS A 66 -0.46 10.18 -18.88
C HIS A 66 -0.46 8.71 -18.44
N SER A 67 0.53 8.30 -17.67
CA SER A 67 0.63 6.98 -17.08
C SER A 67 -0.56 6.75 -16.15
N THR A 68 -0.90 7.73 -15.30
CA THR A 68 -2.06 7.63 -14.42
C THR A 68 -3.36 7.48 -15.20
N LEU A 69 -3.56 8.22 -16.30
CA LEU A 69 -4.75 8.05 -17.15
C LEU A 69 -4.84 6.64 -17.74
N LYS A 70 -3.71 6.09 -18.20
CA LYS A 70 -3.65 4.72 -18.73
C LYS A 70 -4.01 3.68 -17.68
N GLU A 71 -3.58 3.88 -16.43
CA GLU A 71 -3.95 2.98 -15.35
C GLU A 71 -5.43 3.06 -14.98
N ILE A 72 -6.01 4.26 -14.99
CA ILE A 72 -7.47 4.44 -14.83
C ILE A 72 -8.22 3.66 -15.92
N GLU A 73 -7.73 3.68 -17.17
CA GLU A 73 -8.30 2.89 -18.26
C GLU A 73 -8.16 1.38 -18.04
N ASN A 74 -7.03 0.91 -17.47
CA ASN A 74 -6.78 -0.50 -17.18
C ASN A 74 -7.74 -1.05 -16.10
N ILE A 75 -8.08 -0.26 -15.09
CA ILE A 75 -9.05 -0.63 -14.04
C ILE A 75 -10.44 -0.84 -14.67
N GLY A 76 -10.81 -0.01 -15.64
CA GLY A 76 -12.09 -0.06 -16.34
C GLY A 76 -13.13 0.91 -15.77
N THR A 77 -14.41 0.58 -15.95
CA THR A 77 -15.51 1.51 -15.59
C THR A 77 -15.95 1.43 -14.13
N HIS A 78 -15.80 0.25 -13.52
CA HIS A 78 -16.19 -0.03 -12.15
C HIS A 78 -15.08 -0.83 -11.46
N PHE A 79 -14.89 -0.63 -10.16
CA PHE A 79 -13.92 -1.38 -9.40
C PHE A 79 -14.38 -2.83 -9.20
N THR A 80 -13.43 -3.75 -9.35
CA THR A 80 -13.44 -5.05 -8.65
C THR A 80 -12.64 -4.92 -7.35
N ARG A 81 -12.81 -5.87 -6.42
CA ARG A 81 -11.98 -5.89 -5.20
C ARG A 81 -10.49 -5.92 -5.52
N ASP A 82 -10.10 -6.77 -6.46
CA ASP A 82 -8.72 -6.95 -6.87
C ASP A 82 -8.16 -5.66 -7.48
N SER A 83 -8.91 -5.02 -8.38
CA SER A 83 -8.47 -3.76 -9.00
C SER A 83 -8.32 -2.61 -8.00
N PHE A 84 -9.13 -2.60 -6.93
CA PHE A 84 -9.01 -1.59 -5.88
C PHE A 84 -7.78 -1.85 -4.99
N ILE A 85 -7.53 -3.11 -4.62
CA ILE A 85 -6.33 -3.49 -3.87
C ILE A 85 -5.07 -3.25 -4.72
N GLU A 86 -5.11 -3.58 -6.00
CA GLU A 86 -4.05 -3.29 -6.96
C GLU A 86 -3.78 -1.79 -7.02
N LEU A 87 -4.82 -0.95 -7.17
CA LEU A 87 -4.67 0.50 -7.10
C LEU A 87 -3.97 0.96 -5.81
N LEU A 88 -4.33 0.43 -4.64
CA LEU A 88 -3.67 0.76 -3.36
C LEU A 88 -2.21 0.32 -3.30
N MET A 89 -1.84 -0.76 -3.99
CA MET A 89 -0.47 -1.28 -4.02
C MET A 89 0.38 -0.65 -5.15
N THR A 90 -0.25 -0.03 -6.14
CA THR A 90 0.47 0.64 -7.22
C THR A 90 1.08 1.95 -6.70
N HIS A 91 2.26 2.29 -7.21
CA HIS A 91 2.83 3.64 -7.09
C HIS A 91 2.09 4.68 -7.95
N CYS A 92 0.93 4.31 -8.54
CA CYS A 92 0.16 5.13 -9.46
C CYS A 92 -0.43 6.40 -8.81
N TYR A 93 -0.20 6.59 -7.52
CA TYR A 93 -0.99 7.52 -6.76
C TYR A 93 -0.14 8.38 -5.84
N GLU A 94 0.45 9.43 -6.44
CA GLU A 94 1.08 10.56 -5.75
C GLU A 94 0.11 11.37 -4.88
N ASN A 95 -1.19 11.06 -4.88
CA ASN A 95 -2.07 11.64 -3.90
C ASN A 95 -1.83 10.94 -2.55
N ASP A 96 -1.16 11.72 -1.68
CA ASP A 96 -0.67 11.34 -0.37
C ASP A 96 -1.70 10.56 0.46
N TYR A 97 -2.98 10.90 0.30
CA TYR A 97 -4.04 10.32 1.09
C TYR A 97 -4.21 8.82 0.83
N VAL A 98 -4.39 8.44 -0.43
CA VAL A 98 -4.57 7.05 -0.83
C VAL A 98 -3.23 6.33 -0.85
N GLY A 99 -2.13 7.04 -1.15
CA GLY A 99 -0.77 6.51 -0.99
C GLY A 99 -0.49 6.06 0.46
N ASN A 100 -0.90 6.84 1.46
CA ASN A 100 -0.79 6.48 2.87
C ASN A 100 -1.65 5.27 3.25
N LEU A 101 -2.84 5.12 2.65
CA LEU A 101 -3.67 3.92 2.82
C LEU A 101 -2.97 2.68 2.26
N GLY A 102 -2.39 2.78 1.06
CA GLY A 102 -1.59 1.74 0.43
C GLY A 102 -0.36 1.35 1.27
N LEU A 103 0.38 2.34 1.78
CA LEU A 103 1.52 2.13 2.67
C LEU A 103 1.09 1.41 3.96
N ALA A 104 -0.01 1.84 4.59
CA ALA A 104 -0.52 1.18 5.78
C ALA A 104 -0.91 -0.29 5.48
N PHE A 105 -1.58 -0.56 4.36
CA PHE A 105 -1.90 -1.91 3.92
C PHE A 105 -0.65 -2.79 3.80
N MET A 106 0.38 -2.30 3.10
CA MET A 106 1.65 -3.02 2.90
C MET A 106 2.39 -3.26 4.22
N VAL A 107 2.47 -2.24 5.08
CA VAL A 107 3.12 -2.33 6.40
C VAL A 107 2.42 -3.35 7.29
N CYS A 108 1.09 -3.31 7.37
CA CYS A 108 0.32 -4.24 8.19
C CYS A 108 0.40 -5.67 7.65
N THR A 109 0.35 -5.85 6.33
CA THR A 109 0.53 -7.15 5.68
C THR A 109 1.91 -7.74 6.00
N SER A 110 2.97 -6.93 5.87
CA SER A 110 4.32 -7.35 6.22
C SER A 110 4.47 -7.68 7.70
N GLU A 111 3.80 -6.95 8.58
CA GLU A 111 3.84 -7.19 10.03
C GLU A 111 3.15 -8.51 10.40
N LEU A 112 1.95 -8.78 9.86
CA LEU A 112 1.27 -10.06 10.09
C LEU A 112 2.08 -11.24 9.53
N TYR A 113 2.68 -11.06 8.36
CA TYR A 113 3.54 -12.07 7.77
C TYR A 113 4.71 -12.41 8.70
N LYS A 114 5.36 -11.37 9.25
CA LYS A 114 6.46 -11.53 10.22
C LYS A 114 5.99 -12.20 11.51
N ARG A 115 4.84 -11.82 12.05
CA ARG A 115 4.25 -12.47 13.26
C ARG A 115 3.97 -13.95 13.04
N LYS A 116 3.52 -14.32 11.83
CA LYS A 116 3.18 -15.71 11.49
C LYS A 116 4.39 -16.59 11.22
N THR A 117 5.42 -16.07 10.55
CA THR A 117 6.56 -16.85 10.05
C THR A 117 7.84 -16.65 10.85
N GLY A 118 7.89 -15.61 11.69
CA GLY A 118 9.10 -15.15 12.35
C GLY A 118 10.09 -14.44 11.42
N LYS A 119 9.76 -14.25 10.14
CA LYS A 119 10.63 -13.67 9.11
C LYS A 119 9.92 -12.55 8.36
N SER A 120 10.65 -11.52 7.98
CA SER A 120 10.16 -10.51 7.04
C SER A 120 10.03 -11.10 5.62
N ALA A 121 9.15 -10.52 4.81
CA ALA A 121 9.00 -10.89 3.40
C ALA A 121 10.33 -10.73 2.62
N MET A 122 11.16 -9.76 3.01
CA MET A 122 12.47 -9.55 2.41
C MET A 122 13.45 -10.68 2.75
N GLU A 123 13.47 -11.15 3.99
CA GLU A 123 14.28 -12.31 4.39
C GLU A 123 13.83 -13.58 3.68
N GLU A 124 12.52 -13.78 3.49
CA GLU A 124 11.97 -14.88 2.69
C GLU A 124 12.50 -14.81 1.25
N PHE A 125 12.35 -13.66 0.59
CA PHE A 125 12.79 -13.44 -0.78
C PHE A 125 14.29 -13.70 -0.96
N PHE A 126 15.12 -13.18 -0.06
CA PHE A 126 16.56 -13.39 -0.08
C PHE A 126 16.92 -14.87 0.08
N ASN A 127 16.28 -15.58 1.02
CA ASN A 127 16.51 -17.01 1.24
C ASN A 127 16.09 -17.84 0.01
N GLN A 128 14.93 -17.54 -0.60
CA GLN A 128 14.42 -18.27 -1.77
C GLN A 128 15.29 -18.08 -3.02
N ASN A 129 15.94 -16.91 -3.15
CA ASN A 129 16.79 -16.59 -4.30
C ASN A 129 18.28 -16.85 -4.05
N GLY A 130 18.65 -17.51 -2.94
CA GLY A 130 20.05 -17.79 -2.58
C GLY A 130 20.89 -16.53 -2.36
N MET A 131 20.25 -15.40 -2.11
CA MET A 131 20.89 -14.11 -1.92
C MET A 131 21.15 -13.90 -0.43
N HIS A 132 22.34 -14.30 -0.02
CA HIS A 132 22.77 -14.24 1.37
C HIS A 132 23.48 -12.91 1.65
N VAL A 133 22.74 -11.84 1.97
CA VAL A 133 23.36 -10.61 2.46
C VAL A 133 23.48 -10.72 3.98
N TYR A 134 24.65 -11.16 4.44
CA TYR A 134 24.96 -11.20 5.87
C TYR A 134 25.79 -10.00 6.28
N GLU A 135 25.57 -9.49 7.48
CA GLU A 135 26.52 -8.64 8.17
C GLU A 135 26.81 -9.17 9.57
N GLU A 136 28.05 -8.98 10.00
CA GLU A 136 28.48 -9.34 11.34
C GLU A 136 28.12 -8.19 12.29
N ARG A 137 27.22 -8.45 13.24
CA ARG A 137 26.90 -7.54 14.36
C ARG A 137 27.22 -8.24 15.67
N ASN A 138 28.08 -7.64 16.48
CA ASN A 138 28.46 -8.16 17.79
C ASN A 138 28.95 -9.63 17.78
N GLY A 139 29.61 -10.06 16.70
CA GLY A 139 30.11 -11.44 16.55
C GLY A 139 29.06 -12.45 16.08
N GLU A 140 27.83 -12.00 15.76
CA GLU A 140 26.78 -12.82 15.16
C GLU A 140 26.59 -12.46 13.69
N ILE A 141 26.45 -13.47 12.83
CA ILE A 141 26.15 -13.33 11.41
C ILE A 141 24.63 -13.13 11.27
N LEU A 142 24.20 -11.90 11.00
CA LEU A 142 22.78 -11.53 10.88
C LEU A 142 22.43 -11.10 9.44
N PRO A 143 21.17 -11.24 9.00
CA PRO A 143 20.72 -10.69 7.72
C PRO A 143 20.92 -9.17 7.67
N LYS A 144 21.59 -8.68 6.63
CA LYS A 144 21.79 -7.25 6.38
C LYS A 144 20.53 -6.65 5.78
N LEU A 145 19.72 -6.03 6.63
CA LEU A 145 18.54 -5.26 6.21
C LEU A 145 18.96 -3.83 5.87
N TYR A 146 18.82 -3.43 4.61
CA TYR A 146 19.00 -2.04 4.19
C TYR A 146 17.76 -1.24 4.59
N ALA A 147 17.92 -0.28 5.49
CA ALA A 147 16.92 0.76 5.67
C ALA A 147 16.99 1.69 4.45
N VAL A 148 15.93 1.71 3.63
CA VAL A 148 15.75 2.76 2.62
C VAL A 148 15.45 4.06 3.38
N LYS A 149 16.28 5.07 3.18
CA LYS A 149 16.11 6.42 3.74
C LYS A 149 15.19 7.24 2.88
#